data_AF-A0A946UCE4-F1
#
_entry.id   AF-A0A946UCE4-F1
#
_cell.length_a   1.000
_cell.length_b   1.000
_cell.length_c   1.000
_cell.angle_alpha   90.00
_cell.angle_beta   90.00
_cell.angle_gamma   90.00
#
_symmetry.space_group_name_H-M   'P 1'
#
loop_
_entity.id
_entity.type
_entity.pdbx_description
1 polymer ?
#
loop_
_entity_poly.entity_id
_entity_poly.type
_entity_poly.pdbx_seq_one_letter_code
_entity_poly.pdbx_strand_id
1 'polypeptide(L)'
;EAALALSDCQVKIPMRGMTQSLNVSVACAIVLFEAMRQREAAGLYGSRRLEEELTARQRFEWLHPAVTRFCRERGLDYPELDEEGNVVGTFPRS
;
A
#
# COMPACT_ATOMS: atom_id res chain seq x y z
N GLU A 1 -10.73 -1.51 25.04
CA GLU A 1 -9.55 -1.78 25.89
C GLU A 1 -8.62 -2.85 25.32
N ALA A 2 -9.13 -3.98 24.81
CA ALA A 2 -8.29 -5.04 24.22
C ALA A 2 -7.30 -4.54 23.13
N ALA A 3 -7.74 -3.65 22.23
CA ALA A 3 -6.84 -3.08 21.22
C ALA A 3 -5.70 -2.23 21.81
N LEU A 4 -5.95 -1.49 22.90
CA LEU A 4 -4.93 -0.68 23.57
C LEU A 4 -3.92 -1.55 24.33
N ALA A 5 -4.38 -2.69 24.86
CA ALA A 5 -3.54 -3.65 25.56
C ALA A 5 -2.60 -4.43 24.63
N LEU A 6 -2.96 -4.54 23.34
CA LEU A 6 -2.15 -5.20 22.31
C LEU A 6 -1.19 -4.24 21.58
N SER A 7 -1.31 -2.93 21.81
CA SER A 7 -0.46 -1.94 21.16
C SER A 7 0.89 -1.81 21.86
N ASP A 8 1.98 -1.82 21.09
CA ASP A 8 3.33 -1.52 21.63
C ASP A 8 3.43 -0.08 22.12
N CYS A 9 2.74 0.84 21.43
CA CYS A 9 2.79 2.28 21.69
C CYS A 9 1.41 2.92 21.59
N GLN A 10 1.21 3.98 22.38
CA GLN A 10 0.04 4.86 22.29
C GLN A 10 0.52 6.29 22.02
N VAL A 11 -0.01 6.91 20.97
CA VAL A 11 0.35 8.27 20.55
C VAL A 11 -0.84 9.21 20.65
N LYS A 12 -0.59 10.47 20.99
CA LYS A 12 -1.62 11.50 21.15
C LYS A 12 -1.24 12.75 20.36
N ILE A 13 -2.19 13.30 19.61
CA ILE A 13 -2.03 14.61 18.99
C ILE A 13 -2.28 15.69 20.05
N PRO A 14 -1.35 16.62 20.29
CA PRO A 14 -1.57 17.71 21.24
C PRO A 14 -2.73 18.61 20.79
N MET A 15 -3.77 18.72 21.61
CA MET A 15 -4.89 19.64 21.36
C MET A 15 -4.59 21.00 21.98
N ARG A 16 -4.87 22.09 21.25
CA ARG A 16 -4.89 23.45 21.80
C ARG A 16 -6.30 24.02 21.69
N GLY A 17 -6.80 24.63 22.76
CA GLY A 17 -8.15 25.21 22.83
C GLY A 17 -9.17 24.28 23.49
N MET A 18 -10.46 24.58 23.28
CA MET A 18 -11.58 23.90 23.97
C MET A 18 -11.97 22.53 23.37
N THR A 19 -11.41 22.15 22.21
CA THR A 19 -11.73 20.86 21.58
C THR A 19 -11.03 19.70 22.27
N GLN A 20 -11.76 18.60 22.47
CA GLN A 20 -11.26 17.40 23.14
C GLN A 20 -10.77 16.33 22.14
N SER A 21 -11.12 16.46 20.85
CA SER A 21 -10.75 15.49 19.82
C SER A 21 -10.77 16.10 18.42
N LEU A 22 -10.07 15.45 17.48
CA LEU A 22 -10.18 15.72 16.06
C LEU A 22 -11.12 14.70 15.40
N ASN A 23 -11.59 15.03 14.19
CA ASN A 23 -12.17 14.02 13.32
C ASN A 23 -11.16 12.88 13.08
N VAL A 24 -11.63 11.63 13.07
CA VAL A 24 -10.76 10.46 12.92
C VAL A 24 -9.91 10.51 11.65
N SER A 25 -10.46 10.97 10.51
CA SER A 25 -9.69 11.07 9.26
C SER A 25 -8.59 12.13 9.35
N VAL A 26 -8.86 13.24 10.04
CA VAL A 26 -7.89 14.30 10.29
C VAL A 26 -6.78 13.82 11.23
N ALA A 27 -7.14 13.11 12.30
CA ALA A 27 -6.15 12.51 13.21
C ALA A 27 -5.26 11.50 12.47
N CYS A 28 -5.84 10.63 11.66
CA CYS A 28 -5.09 9.68 10.82
C CYS A 28 -4.16 10.40 9.84
N ALA A 29 -4.65 11.43 9.15
CA ALA A 29 -3.83 12.22 8.24
C ALA A 29 -2.61 12.81 8.94
N ILE A 30 -2.78 13.48 10.08
CA ILE A 30 -1.68 14.08 10.85
C ILE A 30 -0.60 13.04 11.20
N VAL A 31 -1.02 11.86 11.70
CA VAL A 31 -0.08 10.79 12.06
C VAL A 31 0.67 10.27 10.83
N LEU A 32 -0.03 10.06 9.71
CA LEU A 32 0.59 9.59 8.47
C LEU A 32 1.55 10.61 7.87
N PHE A 33 1.22 11.90 7.91
CA PHE A 33 2.10 12.97 7.40
C PHE A 33 3.36 13.13 8.25
N GLU A 34 3.28 13.00 9.57
CA GLU A 34 4.49 13.00 10.41
C GLU A 34 5.36 11.76 10.15
N ALA A 35 4.75 10.58 10.00
CA ALA A 35 5.49 9.37 9.62
C ALA A 35 6.15 9.52 8.24
N MET A 36 5.47 10.13 7.27
CA MET A 36 6.03 10.45 5.96
C MET A 36 7.21 11.41 6.07
N ARG A 37 7.09 12.51 6.83
CA ARG A 37 8.17 13.48 7.06
C ARG A 37 9.41 12.81 7.68
N GLN A 38 9.21 11.93 8.66
CA GLN A 38 10.30 11.17 9.28
C GLN A 38 10.95 10.20 8.28
N ARG A 39 10.15 9.50 7.47
CA ARG A 39 10.65 8.58 6.44
C ARG A 39 11.44 9.31 5.35
N GLU A 40 10.97 10.48 4.93
CA GLU A 40 11.66 11.32 3.96
C GLU A 40 12.99 11.84 4.51
N ALA A 41 13.02 12.34 5.74
CA ALA A 41 14.25 12.77 6.40
C ALA A 41 15.27 11.63 6.57
N ALA A 42 14.80 10.39 6.72
CA ALA A 42 15.64 9.19 6.77
C ALA A 42 15.98 8.61 5.37
N GLY A 43 15.58 9.28 4.27
CA GLY A 43 15.85 8.83 2.91
C GLY A 43 15.10 7.57 2.48
N LEU A 44 14.07 7.15 3.23
CA LEU A 44 13.37 5.87 3.04
C LEU A 44 12.48 5.82 1.79
N TYR A 45 12.29 6.95 1.10
CA TYR A 45 11.60 7.02 -0.19
C TYR A 45 12.56 7.04 -1.40
N GLY A 46 13.87 7.13 -1.19
CA GLY A 46 14.85 7.19 -2.28
C GLY A 46 15.04 5.87 -3.04
N SER A 47 14.59 4.75 -2.48
CA SER A 47 14.66 3.43 -3.13
C SER A 47 13.44 2.58 -2.80
N ARG A 48 13.14 1.63 -3.69
CA ARG A 48 12.08 0.64 -3.50
C ARG A 48 12.47 -0.30 -2.37
N ARG A 49 11.56 -0.50 -1.40
CA ARG A 49 11.77 -1.35 -0.22
C ARG A 49 11.03 -2.69 -0.26
N LEU A 50 10.21 -2.91 -1.28
CA LEU A 50 9.53 -4.17 -1.50
C LEU A 50 10.50 -5.17 -2.15
N GLU A 51 10.26 -6.46 -1.96
CA GLU A 51 10.96 -7.50 -2.72
C GLU A 51 10.58 -7.44 -4.20
N GLU A 52 11.49 -7.83 -5.09
CA GLU A 52 11.31 -7.71 -6.54
C GLU A 52 10.12 -8.53 -7.05
N GLU A 53 10.01 -9.78 -6.61
CA GLU A 53 8.89 -10.67 -6.95
C GLU A 53 7.54 -10.09 -6.50
N LEU A 54 7.46 -9.58 -5.25
CA LEU A 54 6.26 -8.95 -4.72
C LEU A 54 5.87 -7.71 -5.54
N THR A 55 6.85 -6.94 -6.01
CA THR A 55 6.58 -5.75 -6.83
C THR A 55 6.14 -6.10 -8.23
N ALA A 56 6.78 -7.08 -8.88
CA ALA A 56 6.37 -7.56 -10.19
C ALA A 56 4.93 -8.08 -10.13
N ARG A 57 4.60 -8.87 -9.09
CA ARG A 57 3.25 -9.35 -8.83
C ARG A 57 2.27 -8.20 -8.62
N GLN A 58 2.52 -7.26 -7.71
CA GLN A 58 1.61 -6.12 -7.48
C GLN A 58 1.42 -5.27 -8.74
N ARG A 59 2.50 -5.02 -9.50
CA ARG A 59 2.44 -4.31 -10.78
C ARG A 59 1.52 -5.02 -11.76
N PHE A 60 1.62 -6.34 -11.89
CA PHE A 60 0.73 -7.14 -12.72
C PHE A 60 -0.73 -7.02 -12.26
N GLU A 61 -0.96 -7.18 -10.96
CA GLU A 61 -2.31 -7.17 -10.39
C GLU A 61 -3.03 -5.83 -10.56
N TRP A 62 -2.29 -4.73 -10.53
CA TRP A 62 -2.84 -3.39 -10.72
C TRP A 62 -3.05 -3.03 -12.18
N LEU A 63 -2.15 -3.44 -13.08
CA LEU A 63 -2.28 -3.16 -14.52
C LEU A 63 -3.34 -4.04 -15.19
N HIS A 64 -3.47 -5.30 -14.75
CA HIS A 64 -4.33 -6.30 -15.39
C HIS A 64 -5.27 -7.00 -14.39
N PRO A 65 -6.22 -6.28 -13.76
CA PRO A 65 -7.11 -6.86 -12.76
C PRO A 65 -8.03 -7.97 -13.32
N ALA A 66 -8.43 -7.85 -14.60
CA ALA A 66 -9.23 -8.89 -15.27
C ALA A 66 -8.44 -10.18 -15.48
N VAL A 67 -7.20 -10.08 -15.96
CA VAL A 67 -6.29 -11.22 -16.16
C VAL A 67 -5.91 -11.85 -14.83
N THR A 68 -5.63 -11.03 -13.82
CA THR A 68 -5.35 -11.47 -12.45
C THR A 68 -6.47 -12.35 -11.90
N ARG A 69 -7.72 -11.92 -12.06
CA ARG A 69 -8.88 -12.70 -11.65
C ARG A 69 -8.92 -14.04 -12.39
N PHE A 70 -8.76 -14.01 -13.71
CA PHE A 70 -8.77 -15.21 -14.54
C PHE A 70 -7.70 -16.23 -14.13
N CYS A 71 -6.47 -15.76 -13.90
CA CYS A 71 -5.34 -16.61 -13.47
C CYS A 71 -5.61 -17.21 -12.08
N ARG A 72 -6.07 -16.38 -11.12
CA ARG A 72 -6.38 -16.84 -9.76
C ARG A 72 -7.50 -17.88 -9.72
N GLU A 73 -8.56 -17.69 -10.49
CA GLU A 73 -9.69 -18.64 -10.57
C GLU A 73 -9.27 -19.99 -11.17
N ARG A 74 -8.25 -20.00 -12.04
CA ARG A 74 -7.79 -21.21 -12.75
C ARG A 74 -6.49 -21.79 -12.19
N GLY A 75 -5.92 -21.19 -11.14
CA GLY A 75 -4.63 -21.60 -10.58
C GLY A 75 -3.48 -21.50 -11.59
N LEU A 76 -3.54 -20.54 -12.51
CA LEU A 76 -2.51 -20.32 -13.52
C LEU A 76 -1.48 -19.29 -13.05
N ASP A 77 -0.23 -19.49 -13.45
CA ASP A 77 0.82 -18.50 -13.25
C ASP A 77 0.51 -17.20 -14.00
N TYR A 78 1.07 -16.10 -13.48
CA TYR A 78 0.90 -14.80 -14.12
C TYR A 78 1.81 -14.71 -15.35
N PRO A 79 1.28 -14.31 -16.51
CA PRO A 79 2.09 -14.14 -17.70
C PRO A 79 3.07 -12.97 -17.52
N GLU A 80 4.17 -13.01 -18.29
CA GLU A 80 5.17 -11.96 -18.29
C GLU A 80 4.62 -10.64 -18.82
N LEU A 81 5.19 -9.53 -18.35
CA LEU A 81 4.90 -8.19 -18.84
C LEU A 81 6.04 -7.67 -19.72
N ASP A 82 5.71 -6.98 -20.80
CA ASP A 82 6.68 -6.21 -21.57
C ASP A 82 7.12 -4.91 -20.84
N GLU A 83 8.02 -4.14 -21.44
CA GLU A 83 8.55 -2.90 -20.85
C GLU A 83 7.44 -1.86 -20.60
N GLU A 84 6.45 -1.82 -21.48
CA GLU A 84 5.26 -0.97 -21.43
C GLU A 84 4.23 -1.46 -20.38
N GLY A 85 4.40 -2.68 -19.87
CA GLY A 85 3.51 -3.29 -18.88
C GLY A 85 2.30 -3.99 -19.47
N ASN A 86 2.29 -4.35 -20.75
CA ASN A 86 1.28 -5.22 -21.36
C ASN A 86 1.64 -6.70 -21.16
N VAL A 87 0.60 -7.55 -21.15
CA VAL A 87 0.78 -9.01 -21.11
C VAL A 87 1.44 -9.50 -22.40
N VAL A 88 2.56 -10.21 -22.27
CA VAL A 88 3.23 -10.85 -23.39
C VAL A 88 2.38 -12.06 -23.85
N GLY A 89 2.04 -12.08 -25.13
CA GLY A 89 1.29 -13.16 -25.78
C GLY A 89 -0.22 -12.90 -25.90
N THR A 90 -0.93 -13.91 -26.41
CA THR A 90 -2.37 -13.84 -26.65
C THR A 90 -3.13 -14.28 -25.39
N PHE A 91 -3.44 -13.32 -24.53
CA PHE A 91 -4.42 -13.53 -23.47
C PHE A 91 -5.82 -13.23 -24.01
N PRO A 92 -6.87 -14.01 -23.68
CA PRO A 92 -8.24 -13.67 -24.04
C PRO A 92 -8.58 -12.29 -23.45
N ARG A 93 -8.63 -11.28 -24.32
CA ARG A 93 -9.15 -9.96 -23.99
C ARG A 93 -10.68 -10.09 -24.05
N SER A 94 -11.36 -9.75 -22.95
CA SER A 94 -12.82 -9.66 -22.90
C SER A 94 -13.33 -8.57 -23.83
#